data_AF-A0A9P8L2H9-F1
#
_entry.id   AF-A0A9P8L2H9-F1
#
_cell.length_a   1.000
_cell.length_b   1.000
_cell.length_c   1.000
_cell.angle_alpha   90.00
_cell.angle_beta   90.00
_cell.angle_gamma   90.00
#
_symmetry.space_group_name_H-M   'P 1'
#
loop_
_entity.id
_entity.type
_entity.pdbx_description
1 polymer ?
#
loop_
_entity_poly.entity_id
_entity_poly.type
_entity_poly.pdbx_seq_one_letter_code
_entity_poly.pdbx_strand_id
1 'polypeptide(L)'
;MVDINYIRVAQTLGITSSAVLAGSLFSISFSTVPSLLLAPAPLLQQQWEAIYQHGKTVGPRVALFSAVNLLFVAYKRYDSGGFGGGEGPWQAYGAAAVITMMIAPYTVVLMRDVNDKLLAAGRRLGKRTEIGIAEEEGVKNCGALCMLFRSQTKKKTKDINLSPTTQSQATSAPPFVFVSGQVPADAAGKLVEGTIAEKTEACINNIKAILAAAGSSIDKVVKTTVFLADMASFAEMNAEYEKHFTGKPARSCVAAKQLPMGVPVEIECIALV
;
A
#
# COMPACT_ATOMS: atom_id res chain seq x y z
N MET A 1 -7.62 -35.03 44.10
CA MET A 1 -8.47 -35.37 42.94
C MET A 1 -8.49 -34.12 42.05
N VAL A 2 -7.69 -34.08 40.98
CA VAL A 2 -7.61 -32.90 40.10
C VAL A 2 -8.83 -32.89 39.19
N ASP A 3 -9.48 -31.74 39.08
CA ASP A 3 -10.73 -31.54 38.36
C ASP A 3 -10.57 -31.91 36.87
N ILE A 4 -11.34 -32.90 36.41
CA ILE A 4 -11.28 -33.45 35.04
C ILE A 4 -11.56 -32.37 33.97
N ASN A 5 -12.17 -31.27 34.40
CA ASN A 5 -12.49 -30.09 33.60
C ASN A 5 -11.23 -29.37 33.08
N TYR A 6 -10.14 -29.27 33.85
CA TYR A 6 -8.92 -28.57 33.39
C TYR A 6 -8.19 -29.31 32.26
N ILE A 7 -8.15 -30.64 32.32
CA ILE A 7 -7.54 -31.48 31.27
C ILE A 7 -8.33 -31.33 29.96
N ARG A 8 -9.67 -31.34 30.05
CA ARG A 8 -10.54 -31.12 28.89
C ARG A 8 -10.37 -29.73 28.29
N VAL A 9 -10.24 -28.69 29.11
CA VAL A 9 -9.97 -27.33 28.63
C VAL A 9 -8.64 -27.26 27.88
N ALA A 10 -7.56 -27.83 28.43
CA ALA A 10 -6.26 -27.84 27.76
C ALA A 10 -6.27 -28.62 26.43
N GLN A 11 -6.97 -29.76 26.37
CA GLN A 11 -7.16 -30.54 25.15
C GLN A 11 -7.97 -29.76 24.10
N THR A 12 -9.09 -29.16 24.51
CA THR A 12 -9.93 -28.34 23.62
C THR A 12 -9.14 -27.16 23.07
N LEU A 13 -8.36 -26.46 23.89
CA LEU A 13 -7.50 -25.37 23.44
C LEU A 13 -6.41 -25.85 22.47
N GLY A 14 -5.79 -26.99 22.74
CA GLY A 14 -4.79 -27.59 21.86
C GLY A 14 -5.37 -28.02 20.50
N ILE A 15 -6.53 -28.70 20.51
CA ILE A 15 -7.23 -29.14 19.30
C ILE A 15 -7.73 -27.93 18.50
N THR A 16 -8.33 -26.94 19.17
CA THR A 16 -8.87 -25.74 18.49
C THR A 16 -7.74 -24.94 17.85
N SER A 17 -6.62 -24.78 18.55
CA SER A 17 -5.43 -24.09 18.03
C SER A 17 -4.84 -24.85 16.83
N SER A 18 -4.76 -26.18 16.92
CA SER A 18 -4.28 -27.04 15.81
C SER A 18 -5.23 -27.02 14.61
N ALA A 19 -6.54 -27.01 14.83
CA ALA A 19 -7.56 -26.93 13.80
C ALA A 19 -7.57 -25.57 13.10
N VAL A 20 -7.36 -24.46 13.83
CA VAL A 20 -7.19 -23.13 13.25
C VAL A 20 -5.96 -23.10 12.34
N LEU A 21 -4.82 -23.64 12.80
CA LEU A 21 -3.61 -23.74 11.98
C LEU A 21 -3.84 -24.59 10.72
N ALA A 22 -4.51 -25.74 10.84
CA ALA A 22 -4.83 -26.62 9.71
C ALA A 22 -5.80 -25.96 8.71
N GLY A 23 -6.84 -25.28 9.20
CA GLY A 23 -7.80 -24.53 8.38
C GLY A 23 -7.16 -23.34 7.65
N SER A 24 -6.25 -22.61 8.32
CA SER A 24 -5.47 -21.55 7.68
C SER A 24 -4.56 -22.10 6.57
N LEU A 25 -3.88 -23.23 6.79
CA LEU A 25 -3.04 -23.89 5.79
C LEU A 25 -3.85 -24.33 4.56
N PHE A 26 -5.05 -24.90 4.79
CA PHE A 26 -5.94 -25.31 3.71
C PHE A 26 -6.45 -24.12 2.88
N SER A 27 -6.93 -23.07 3.56
CA SER A 27 -7.42 -21.85 2.91
C SER A 27 -6.34 -21.14 2.08
N ILE A 28 -5.12 -21.05 2.62
CA ILE A 28 -3.98 -20.47 1.91
C ILE A 28 -3.68 -21.28 0.65
N SER A 29 -3.65 -22.62 0.76
CA SER A 29 -3.26 -23.51 -0.35
C SER A 29 -4.27 -23.54 -1.50
N PHE A 30 -5.57 -23.54 -1.19
CA PHE A 30 -6.63 -23.72 -2.20
C PHE A 30 -7.22 -22.41 -2.72
N SER A 31 -7.27 -21.36 -1.91
CA SER A 31 -7.94 -20.11 -2.28
C SER A 31 -6.95 -18.97 -2.50
N THR A 32 -5.98 -18.82 -1.59
CA THR A 32 -5.06 -17.68 -1.63
C THR A 32 -3.94 -17.87 -2.65
N VAL A 33 -3.32 -19.05 -2.74
CA VAL A 33 -2.21 -19.31 -3.67
C VAL A 33 -2.60 -19.11 -5.14
N PRO A 34 -3.72 -19.66 -5.66
CA PRO A 34 -4.13 -19.42 -7.04
C PRO A 34 -4.40 -17.94 -7.32
N SER A 35 -5.00 -17.23 -6.36
CA SER A 35 -5.28 -15.79 -6.47
C SER A 35 -4.01 -14.95 -6.49
N LEU A 36 -2.99 -15.34 -5.69
CA LEU A 36 -1.69 -14.69 -5.67
C LEU A 36 -0.94 -14.86 -7.00
N LEU A 37 -1.06 -16.02 -7.65
CA LEU A 37 -0.41 -16.26 -8.95
C LEU A 37 -0.89 -15.33 -10.08
N LEU A 38 -2.05 -14.69 -9.91
CA LEU A 38 -2.57 -13.69 -10.84
C LEU A 38 -1.99 -12.29 -10.62
N ALA A 39 -1.31 -12.05 -9.49
CA ALA A 39 -0.72 -10.76 -9.17
C ALA A 39 0.60 -10.54 -9.92
N PRO A 40 0.95 -9.28 -10.27
CA PRO A 40 2.25 -8.96 -10.85
C PRO A 40 3.40 -9.42 -9.94
N ALA A 41 4.43 -10.04 -10.53
CA ALA A 41 5.60 -10.59 -9.83
C ALA A 41 6.23 -9.64 -8.77
N PRO A 42 6.42 -8.32 -8.99
CA PRO A 42 6.99 -7.45 -7.98
C PRO A 42 6.06 -7.25 -6.76
N LEU A 43 4.74 -7.17 -6.98
CA LEU A 43 3.74 -7.03 -5.92
C LEU A 43 3.69 -8.31 -5.07
N LEU A 44 3.71 -9.47 -5.73
CA LEU A 44 3.71 -10.77 -5.05
C LEU A 44 4.93 -10.94 -4.14
N GLN A 45 6.11 -10.50 -4.60
CA GLN A 45 7.33 -10.58 -3.81
C GLN A 45 7.30 -9.67 -2.57
N GLN A 46 6.72 -8.47 -2.69
CA GLN A 46 6.54 -7.56 -1.55
C GLN A 46 5.53 -8.09 -0.53
N GLN A 47 4.42 -8.66 -1.01
CA GLN A 47 3.42 -9.29 -0.15
C GLN A 47 3.98 -10.51 0.58
N TRP A 48 4.72 -11.37 -0.12
CA TRP A 48 5.41 -12.50 0.48
C TRP A 48 6.39 -12.07 1.58
N GLU A 49 7.18 -11.01 1.33
CA GLU A 49 8.13 -10.48 2.31
C GLU A 49 7.44 -10.03 3.60
N ALA A 50 6.35 -9.26 3.48
CA ALA A 50 5.58 -8.81 4.63
C ALA A 50 5.00 -9.98 5.43
N ILE A 51 4.45 -10.98 4.74
CA ILE A 51 3.91 -12.20 5.35
C ILE A 51 5.02 -12.99 6.05
N TYR A 52 6.18 -13.12 5.43
CA TYR A 52 7.32 -13.86 5.96
C TYR A 52 7.90 -13.21 7.22
N GLN A 53 8.08 -11.89 7.23
CA GLN A 53 8.57 -11.16 8.40
C GLN A 53 7.56 -11.19 9.55
N HIS A 54 6.27 -11.02 9.25
CA HIS A 54 5.22 -11.16 10.25
C HIS A 54 5.21 -12.58 10.85
N GLY A 55 5.26 -13.60 9.99
CA GLY A 55 5.32 -15.01 10.39
C GLY A 55 6.53 -15.35 11.28
N LYS A 56 7.71 -14.78 11.00
CA LYS A 56 8.90 -14.94 11.87
C LYS A 56 8.69 -14.43 13.29
N THR A 57 7.90 -13.36 13.47
CA THR A 57 7.66 -12.79 14.79
C THR A 57 6.55 -13.50 15.56
N VAL A 58 5.50 -13.95 14.85
CA VAL A 58 4.31 -14.53 15.46
C VAL A 58 4.41 -16.05 15.59
N GLY A 59 4.92 -16.74 14.57
CA GLY A 59 4.99 -18.20 14.48
C GLY A 59 5.66 -18.87 15.69
N PRO A 60 6.89 -18.47 16.09
CA PRO A 60 7.55 -19.05 17.25
C PRO A 60 6.80 -18.86 18.57
N ARG A 61 6.08 -17.73 18.73
CA ARG A 61 5.31 -17.44 19.95
C ARG A 61 4.09 -18.33 20.05
N VAL A 62 3.38 -18.52 18.93
CA VAL A 62 2.22 -19.41 18.85
C VAL A 62 2.63 -20.87 19.05
N ALA A 63 3.72 -21.30 18.40
CA ALA A 63 4.26 -22.65 18.55
C ALA A 63 4.67 -22.94 20.01
N LEU A 64 5.34 -21.98 20.67
CA LEU A 64 5.70 -22.09 22.08
C LEU A 64 4.47 -22.22 22.98
N PHE A 65 3.45 -21.39 22.75
CA PHE A 65 2.21 -21.46 23.52
C PHE A 65 1.52 -22.83 23.38
N SER A 66 1.42 -23.36 22.15
CA SER A 66 0.86 -24.69 21.91
C SER A 66 1.70 -25.80 22.54
N ALA A 67 3.03 -25.72 22.45
CA ALA A 67 3.93 -26.72 23.03
C ALA A 67 3.89 -26.74 24.56
N VAL A 68 3.79 -25.58 25.22
CA VAL A 68 3.63 -25.48 26.68
C VAL A 68 2.33 -26.16 27.13
N ASN A 69 1.24 -25.96 26.40
CA ASN A 69 -0.04 -26.63 26.69
C ASN A 69 0.07 -28.16 26.54
N LEU A 70 0.73 -28.64 25.48
CA LEU A 70 0.93 -30.08 25.24
C LEU A 70 1.87 -30.72 26.29
N LEU A 71 2.94 -30.01 26.70
CA LEU A 71 3.84 -30.44 27.78
C LEU A 71 3.12 -30.49 29.13
N PHE A 72 2.25 -29.53 29.41
CA PHE A 72 1.44 -29.54 30.63
C PHE A 72 0.52 -30.77 30.70
N VAL A 73 -0.13 -31.12 29.58
CA VAL A 73 -0.95 -32.34 29.48
C VAL A 73 -0.09 -33.59 29.63
N ALA A 74 1.09 -33.64 29.01
CA ALA A 74 2.03 -34.76 29.13
C ALA A 74 2.50 -34.96 30.58
N TYR A 75 2.92 -33.88 31.26
CA TYR A 75 3.36 -33.90 32.66
C TYR A 75 2.25 -34.41 33.58
N LYS A 76 1.03 -33.87 33.44
CA LYS A 76 -0.09 -34.30 34.29
C LYS A 76 -0.49 -35.74 34.06
N ARG A 77 -0.39 -36.26 32.83
CA ARG A 77 -0.69 -37.66 32.54
C ARG A 77 0.40 -38.60 33.08
N TYR A 78 1.65 -38.15 33.05
CA TYR A 78 2.77 -38.87 33.66
C TYR A 78 2.65 -38.95 35.20
N ASP A 79 2.37 -37.82 35.85
CA ASP A 79 2.24 -37.69 37.31
C ASP A 79 1.02 -38.42 37.89
N SER A 80 -0.02 -38.65 37.08
CA SER A 80 -1.25 -39.34 37.51
C SER A 80 -1.17 -40.88 37.48
N GLY A 81 -0.08 -41.47 36.97
CA GLY A 81 0.25 -42.87 37.26
C GLY A 81 1.47 -42.91 38.14
N GLY A 82 1.36 -43.57 39.30
CA GLY A 82 2.44 -43.65 40.28
C GLY A 82 3.71 -44.32 39.75
N PHE A 83 4.59 -44.72 40.68
CA PHE A 83 5.90 -45.32 40.40
C PHE A 83 5.79 -46.49 39.39
N GLY A 84 6.10 -46.22 38.11
CA GLY A 84 5.80 -47.13 36.99
C GLY A 84 5.13 -46.48 35.76
N GLY A 85 4.81 -45.19 35.82
CA GLY A 85 4.39 -44.40 34.65
C GLY A 85 2.88 -44.33 34.47
N GLY A 86 2.36 -43.10 34.30
CA GLY A 86 1.02 -42.76 33.86
C GLY A 86 0.35 -43.77 32.93
N GLU A 87 -0.83 -44.29 33.31
CA GLU A 87 -1.71 -44.94 32.33
C GLU A 87 -2.01 -43.92 31.21
N GLY A 88 -1.87 -44.30 29.93
CA GLY A 88 -2.19 -43.44 28.78
C GLY A 88 -0.98 -42.78 28.08
N PRO A 89 -1.15 -42.32 26.83
CA PRO A 89 -0.03 -42.00 25.92
C PRO A 89 0.58 -40.62 26.19
N TRP A 90 1.12 -40.39 27.39
CA TRP A 90 1.80 -39.14 27.75
C TRP A 90 2.99 -38.83 26.82
N GLN A 91 3.68 -39.88 26.34
CA GLN A 91 4.77 -39.80 25.37
C GLN A 91 4.32 -39.16 24.05
N ALA A 92 3.08 -39.41 23.60
CA ALA A 92 2.55 -38.85 22.37
C ALA A 92 2.34 -37.33 22.49
N TYR A 93 1.86 -36.85 23.64
CA TYR A 93 1.74 -35.41 23.90
C TYR A 93 3.11 -34.73 24.03
N GLY A 94 4.08 -35.39 24.67
CA GLY A 94 5.47 -34.93 24.71
C GLY A 94 6.10 -34.82 23.32
N ALA A 95 5.94 -35.86 22.49
CA ALA A 95 6.43 -35.87 21.11
C ALA A 95 5.77 -34.77 20.26
N ALA A 96 4.45 -34.58 20.39
CA ALA A 96 3.72 -33.52 19.69
C ALA A 96 4.20 -32.12 20.07
N ALA A 97 4.51 -31.88 21.36
CA ALA A 97 5.08 -30.61 21.81
C ALA A 97 6.46 -30.34 21.20
N VAL A 98 7.32 -31.36 21.15
CA VAL A 98 8.65 -31.26 20.52
C VAL A 98 8.55 -30.96 19.03
N ILE A 99 7.69 -31.69 18.30
CA ILE A 99 7.48 -31.46 16.86
C ILE A 99 6.97 -30.03 16.59
N THR A 100 6.02 -29.56 17.42
CA THR A 100 5.45 -28.20 17.32
C THR A 100 6.52 -27.12 17.52
N MET A 101 7.45 -27.32 18.45
CA MET A 101 8.57 -26.40 18.65
C MET A 101 9.64 -26.49 17.57
N MET A 102 9.87 -27.67 17.00
CA MET A 102 10.94 -27.91 16.02
C MET A 102 10.59 -27.43 14.61
N ILE A 103 9.31 -27.34 14.25
CA ILE A 103 8.90 -26.98 12.87
C ILE A 103 9.29 -25.54 12.49
N ALA A 104 9.19 -24.59 13.43
CA ALA A 104 9.55 -23.19 13.20
C ALA A 104 11.07 -22.99 12.97
N PRO A 105 11.98 -23.49 13.81
CA PRO A 105 13.42 -23.40 13.55
C PRO A 105 13.84 -24.27 12.34
N TYR A 106 13.23 -25.44 12.11
CA TYR A 106 13.50 -26.26 10.93
C TYR A 106 13.23 -25.50 9.63
N THR A 107 12.07 -24.85 9.51
CA THR A 107 11.71 -24.08 8.32
C THR A 107 12.61 -22.87 8.10
N VAL A 108 13.02 -22.18 9.16
CA VAL A 108 13.94 -21.03 9.06
C VAL A 108 15.35 -21.47 8.64
N VAL A 109 15.84 -22.60 9.16
CA VAL A 109 17.20 -23.09 8.87
C VAL A 109 17.27 -23.77 7.50
N LEU A 110 16.36 -24.69 7.18
CA LEU A 110 16.41 -25.47 5.95
C LEU A 110 16.10 -24.61 4.71
N MET A 111 15.16 -23.67 4.83
CA MET A 111 14.83 -22.75 3.74
C MET A 111 15.64 -21.45 3.79
N ARG A 112 16.68 -21.37 4.62
CA ARG A 112 17.46 -20.13 4.79
C ARG A 112 17.99 -19.60 3.47
N ASP A 113 18.64 -20.44 2.66
CA ASP A 113 19.23 -20.03 1.39
C ASP A 113 18.18 -19.54 0.38
N VAL A 114 17.02 -20.21 0.34
CA VAL A 114 15.91 -19.84 -0.55
C VAL A 114 15.29 -18.53 -0.08
N ASN A 115 15.03 -18.42 1.22
CA ASN A 115 14.48 -17.22 1.84
C ASN A 115 15.43 -16.03 1.65
N ASP A 116 16.75 -16.22 1.81
CA ASP A 116 17.74 -15.17 1.63
C ASP A 116 17.83 -14.70 0.17
N LYS A 117 17.70 -15.63 -0.80
CA LYS A 117 17.58 -15.30 -2.23
C LYS A 117 16.30 -14.52 -2.53
N LEU A 118 15.16 -14.93 -1.98
CA LEU A 118 13.87 -14.26 -2.15
C LEU A 118 13.87 -12.88 -1.47
N LEU A 119 14.41 -12.77 -0.26
CA LEU A 119 14.65 -11.52 0.45
C LEU A 119 15.56 -10.59 -0.37
N ALA A 120 16.63 -11.12 -0.95
CA ALA A 120 17.52 -10.35 -1.81
C ALA A 120 16.82 -9.91 -3.11
N ALA A 121 16.01 -10.78 -3.72
CA ALA A 121 15.20 -10.45 -4.90
C ALA A 121 14.14 -9.39 -4.57
N GLY A 122 13.46 -9.51 -3.42
CA GLY A 122 12.50 -8.54 -2.90
C GLY A 122 13.15 -7.21 -2.58
N ARG A 123 14.36 -7.19 -2.01
CA ARG A 123 15.15 -5.96 -1.83
C ARG A 123 15.65 -5.38 -3.15
N ARG A 124 15.94 -6.19 -4.17
CA ARG A 124 16.35 -5.72 -5.51
C ARG A 124 15.17 -5.18 -6.30
N LEU A 125 14.01 -5.80 -6.21
CA LEU A 125 12.76 -5.34 -6.81
C LEU A 125 12.27 -4.12 -6.05
N GLY A 126 12.22 -4.16 -4.73
CA GLY A 126 11.98 -3.01 -3.86
C GLY A 126 12.96 -1.88 -4.13
N LYS A 127 14.26 -2.15 -4.33
CA LYS A 127 15.24 -1.15 -4.81
C LYS A 127 15.10 -0.81 -6.28
N ARG A 128 14.53 -1.62 -7.18
CA ARG A 128 14.33 -1.24 -8.59
C ARG A 128 13.01 -0.50 -8.77
N THR A 129 12.07 -0.70 -7.85
CA THR A 129 10.89 0.12 -7.66
C THR A 129 11.29 1.39 -6.92
N GLU A 130 12.12 1.36 -5.87
CA GLU A 130 12.61 2.54 -5.15
C GLU A 130 13.73 3.28 -5.87
N ILE A 131 14.56 2.65 -6.72
CA ILE A 131 15.53 3.29 -7.63
C ILE A 131 14.83 3.58 -8.95
N GLY A 132 13.84 2.82 -9.40
CA GLY A 132 12.94 3.31 -10.46
C GLY A 132 12.25 4.61 -10.01
N ILE A 133 11.73 4.60 -8.79
CA ILE A 133 11.13 5.75 -8.10
C ILE A 133 12.20 6.76 -7.67
N ALA A 134 13.43 6.43 -7.28
CA ALA A 134 14.46 7.41 -6.82
C ALA A 134 15.50 7.77 -7.89
N GLU A 135 15.48 7.13 -9.05
CA GLU A 135 16.08 7.58 -10.29
C GLU A 135 15.03 8.41 -11.07
N GLU A 136 13.72 8.21 -10.82
CA GLU A 136 12.65 9.19 -11.10
C GLU A 136 12.51 10.33 -10.03
N GLU A 137 12.83 10.11 -8.74
CA GLU A 137 12.57 11.07 -7.63
C GLU A 137 13.80 11.48 -6.78
N GLY A 138 15.00 10.93 -6.96
CA GLY A 138 16.23 11.47 -6.38
C GLY A 138 16.30 11.69 -4.86
N VAL A 139 15.69 10.87 -3.97
CA VAL A 139 15.72 11.12 -2.51
C VAL A 139 16.05 9.88 -1.66
N LYS A 140 17.14 9.98 -0.89
CA LYS A 140 17.61 9.00 0.10
C LYS A 140 16.94 9.24 1.47
N ASN A 141 16.49 8.16 2.11
CA ASN A 141 16.07 7.97 3.53
C ASN A 141 14.56 7.78 3.80
N CYS A 142 14.13 6.51 3.70
CA CYS A 142 12.75 6.04 3.89
C CYS A 142 12.29 5.91 5.37
N GLY A 143 13.14 6.21 6.36
CA GLY A 143 12.78 6.06 7.79
C GLY A 143 11.86 7.16 8.35
N ALA A 144 11.90 8.37 7.77
CA ALA A 144 11.08 9.51 8.21
C ALA A 144 9.72 9.58 7.50
N LEU A 145 9.52 8.80 6.43
CA LEU A 145 8.38 8.89 5.52
C LEU A 145 7.05 8.50 6.20
N CYS A 146 7.08 7.53 7.11
CA CYS A 146 5.88 7.11 7.84
C CYS A 146 5.41 8.12 8.90
N MET A 147 6.33 8.90 9.50
CA MET A 147 5.95 10.02 10.38
C MET A 147 5.63 11.30 9.60
N LEU A 148 6.24 11.50 8.43
CA LEU A 148 5.89 12.56 7.48
C LEU A 148 4.54 12.34 6.80
N PHE A 149 4.00 11.11 6.75
CA PHE A 149 2.67 10.84 6.19
C PHE A 149 1.54 11.63 6.89
N ARG A 150 1.74 12.01 8.16
CA ARG A 150 0.82 12.87 8.91
C ARG A 150 1.09 14.37 8.70
N SER A 151 2.25 14.72 8.16
CA SER A 151 2.70 16.11 7.95
C SER A 151 2.65 16.55 6.47
N GLN A 152 2.67 15.61 5.51
CA GLN A 152 2.78 15.88 4.06
C GLN A 152 1.43 16.12 3.38
N THR A 153 0.29 15.95 4.07
CA THR A 153 -1.01 16.45 3.60
C THR A 153 -1.05 17.98 3.47
N LYS A 154 0.01 18.68 3.90
CA LYS A 154 0.24 20.11 3.71
C LYS A 154 1.60 20.40 3.05
N LYS A 155 1.93 19.80 1.90
CA LYS A 155 2.96 20.40 1.04
C LYS A 155 2.34 21.59 0.30
N LYS A 156 2.48 22.78 0.91
CA LYS A 156 2.16 24.06 0.28
C LYS A 156 3.29 24.36 -0.71
N THR A 157 3.02 24.24 -2.00
CA THR A 157 3.93 24.69 -3.06
C THR A 157 4.20 26.18 -2.82
N LYS A 158 5.47 26.54 -2.61
CA LYS A 158 5.88 27.90 -2.20
C LYS A 158 5.76 28.94 -3.31
N ASP A 159 5.48 28.49 -4.54
CA ASP A 159 5.74 29.29 -5.75
C ASP A 159 4.46 29.69 -6.51
N ILE A 160 3.26 29.45 -5.97
CA ILE A 160 2.00 29.98 -6.55
C ILE A 160 1.12 30.50 -5.42
N ASN A 161 1.19 31.81 -5.17
CA ASN A 161 0.49 32.47 -4.06
C ASN A 161 -0.97 32.80 -4.43
N LEU A 162 -1.79 31.77 -4.67
CA LEU A 162 -3.24 31.97 -4.63
C LEU A 162 -3.68 32.22 -3.17
N SER A 163 -4.61 33.16 -2.99
CA SER A 163 -5.27 33.54 -1.73
C SER A 163 -5.79 32.30 -0.95
N PRO A 164 -6.16 32.39 0.35
CA PRO A 164 -6.31 31.20 1.20
C PRO A 164 -7.50 30.35 0.77
N THR A 165 -7.27 29.43 -0.16
CA THR A 165 -8.24 28.44 -0.58
C THR A 165 -8.30 27.35 0.48
N THR A 166 -9.51 26.93 0.86
CA THR A 166 -9.77 25.76 1.72
C THR A 166 -9.37 24.43 1.04
N GLN A 167 -8.59 24.48 -0.04
CA GLN A 167 -8.26 23.39 -0.94
C GLN A 167 -6.75 23.35 -1.19
N SER A 168 -6.21 22.13 -1.26
CA SER A 168 -4.84 21.86 -1.70
C SER A 168 -4.74 21.98 -3.22
N GLN A 169 -3.56 22.32 -3.75
CA GLN A 169 -3.33 22.39 -5.22
C GLN A 169 -3.46 21.02 -5.89
N ALA A 170 -3.02 19.96 -5.21
CA ALA A 170 -3.27 18.59 -5.58
C ALA A 170 -3.33 17.70 -4.34
N THR A 171 -3.95 16.54 -4.47
CA THR A 171 -3.94 15.47 -3.48
C THR A 171 -3.41 14.20 -4.13
N SER A 172 -2.33 13.64 -3.56
CA SER A 172 -1.79 12.35 -3.99
C SER A 172 -2.48 11.22 -3.22
N ALA A 173 -3.04 10.28 -3.97
CA ALA A 173 -3.63 9.04 -3.48
C ALA A 173 -3.20 7.91 -4.42
N PRO A 174 -2.00 7.31 -4.19
CA PRO A 174 -1.41 6.34 -5.10
C PRO A 174 -2.37 5.21 -5.49
N PRO A 175 -2.49 4.87 -6.79
CA PRO A 175 -1.59 5.26 -7.89
C PRO A 175 -1.95 6.58 -8.61
N PHE A 176 -2.84 7.41 -8.06
CA PHE A 176 -3.34 8.61 -8.71
C PHE A 176 -2.91 9.91 -8.00
N VAL A 177 -2.84 10.98 -8.78
CA VAL A 177 -2.83 12.36 -8.29
C VAL A 177 -4.05 13.10 -8.84
N PHE A 178 -4.75 13.79 -7.94
CA PHE A 178 -5.90 14.61 -8.25
C PHE A 178 -5.46 16.07 -8.18
N VAL A 179 -5.46 16.76 -9.33
CA VAL A 179 -5.09 18.17 -9.41
C VAL A 179 -6.36 19.00 -9.35
N SER A 180 -6.42 19.95 -8.43
CA SER A 180 -7.53 20.89 -8.30
C SER A 180 -7.64 21.76 -9.54
N GLY A 181 -8.83 22.34 -9.78
CA GLY A 181 -9.07 23.25 -10.89
C GLY A 181 -8.05 24.39 -10.95
N GLN A 182 -7.30 24.44 -12.05
CA GLN A 182 -6.30 25.47 -12.29
C GLN A 182 -6.91 26.60 -13.12
N VAL A 183 -6.79 27.81 -12.57
CA VAL A 183 -7.17 29.08 -13.20
C VAL A 183 -5.96 29.75 -13.84
N PRO A 184 -6.16 30.69 -14.79
CA PRO A 184 -5.06 31.38 -15.47
C PRO A 184 -4.43 32.41 -14.54
N ALA A 185 -3.62 31.96 -13.60
CA ALA A 185 -2.89 32.77 -12.65
C ALA A 185 -1.38 32.52 -12.76
N ASP A 186 -0.59 33.56 -12.54
CA ASP A 186 0.87 33.45 -12.46
C ASP A 186 1.33 32.91 -11.08
N ALA A 187 2.64 32.72 -10.94
CA ALA A 187 3.30 32.32 -9.70
C ALA A 187 3.05 33.29 -8.52
N ALA A 188 2.76 34.56 -8.81
CA ALA A 188 2.42 35.56 -7.79
C ALA A 188 0.93 35.53 -7.41
N GLY A 189 0.11 34.72 -8.08
CA GLY A 189 -1.35 34.64 -7.89
C GLY A 189 -2.12 35.74 -8.63
N LYS A 190 -1.48 36.47 -9.53
CA LYS A 190 -2.14 37.47 -10.38
C LYS A 190 -2.73 36.79 -11.63
N LEU A 191 -3.96 37.15 -11.97
CA LEU A 191 -4.61 36.63 -13.17
C LEU A 191 -3.86 37.07 -14.44
N VAL A 192 -3.63 36.12 -15.34
CA VAL A 192 -3.01 36.36 -16.64
C VAL A 192 -4.04 37.06 -17.54
N GLU A 193 -3.65 38.24 -18.03
CA GLU A 193 -4.42 38.98 -19.03
C GLU A 193 -4.05 38.49 -20.44
N GLY A 194 -4.95 38.73 -21.40
CA GLY A 194 -4.75 38.34 -22.79
C GLY A 194 -5.83 37.42 -23.35
N THR A 195 -5.44 36.72 -24.41
CA THR A 195 -6.25 35.82 -25.24
C THR A 195 -6.66 34.55 -24.48
N ILE A 196 -7.62 33.79 -25.02
CA ILE A 196 -8.01 32.52 -24.43
C ILE A 196 -6.86 31.51 -24.53
N ALA A 197 -6.07 31.57 -25.62
CA ALA A 197 -4.87 30.77 -25.77
C ALA A 197 -3.87 31.02 -24.62
N GLU A 198 -3.48 32.27 -24.36
CA GLU A 198 -2.52 32.62 -23.29
C GLU A 198 -3.02 32.19 -21.90
N LYS A 199 -4.33 32.34 -21.65
CA LYS A 199 -4.95 31.89 -20.40
C LYS A 199 -4.97 30.36 -20.28
N THR A 200 -5.25 29.66 -21.37
CA THR A 200 -5.23 28.19 -21.42
C THR A 200 -3.82 27.67 -21.17
N GLU A 201 -2.82 28.29 -21.81
CA GLU A 201 -1.41 27.97 -21.62
C GLU A 201 -1.00 28.15 -20.14
N ALA A 202 -1.41 29.26 -19.51
CA ALA A 202 -1.17 29.49 -18.08
C ALA A 202 -1.76 28.38 -17.19
N CYS A 203 -3.01 27.97 -17.43
CA CYS A 203 -3.62 26.85 -16.70
C CYS A 203 -2.81 25.56 -16.88
N ILE A 204 -2.40 25.24 -18.11
CA ILE A 204 -1.65 24.01 -18.39
C ILE A 204 -0.25 24.06 -17.76
N ASN A 205 0.42 25.21 -17.77
CA ASN A 205 1.72 25.39 -17.13
C ASN A 205 1.62 25.21 -15.61
N ASN A 206 0.55 25.70 -14.98
CA ASN A 206 0.26 25.45 -13.57
C ASN A 206 0.05 23.96 -13.30
N ILE A 207 -0.72 23.27 -14.14
CA ILE A 207 -0.91 21.81 -14.05
C ILE A 207 0.43 21.08 -14.16
N LYS A 208 1.28 21.44 -15.14
CA LYS A 208 2.61 20.84 -15.31
C LYS A 208 3.48 21.02 -14.06
N ALA A 209 3.48 22.22 -13.47
CA ALA A 209 4.24 22.50 -12.26
C ALA A 209 3.75 21.66 -11.08
N ILE A 210 2.43 21.53 -10.91
CA ILE A 210 1.82 20.74 -9.83
C ILE A 210 2.08 19.24 -10.02
N LEU A 211 1.92 18.73 -11.25
CA LEU A 211 2.22 17.33 -11.56
C LEU A 211 3.69 17.01 -11.32
N ALA A 212 4.61 17.88 -11.76
CA ALA A 212 6.04 17.72 -11.50
C ALA A 212 6.36 17.72 -10.00
N ALA A 213 5.72 18.60 -9.22
CA ALA A 213 5.87 18.63 -7.76
C ALA A 213 5.30 17.37 -7.07
N ALA A 214 4.36 16.68 -7.72
CA ALA A 214 3.73 15.46 -7.26
C ALA A 214 4.37 14.17 -7.80
N GLY A 215 5.49 14.26 -8.53
CA GLY A 215 6.17 13.09 -9.13
C GLY A 215 5.48 12.51 -10.38
N SER A 216 4.59 13.29 -11.00
CA SER A 216 3.86 12.93 -12.21
C SER A 216 4.26 13.84 -13.40
N SER A 217 3.68 13.59 -14.57
CA SER A 217 3.91 14.41 -15.77
C SER A 217 2.62 14.55 -16.58
N ILE A 218 2.61 15.51 -17.50
CA ILE A 218 1.45 15.73 -18.39
C ILE A 218 1.13 14.50 -19.27
N ASP A 219 2.14 13.68 -19.57
CA ASP A 219 1.99 12.44 -20.34
C ASP A 219 1.29 11.32 -19.57
N LYS A 220 1.32 11.38 -18.22
CA LYS A 220 0.65 10.43 -17.33
C LYS A 220 -0.80 10.84 -17.00
N VAL A 221 -1.32 11.91 -17.61
CA VAL A 221 -2.70 12.36 -17.40
C VAL A 221 -3.67 11.38 -18.05
N VAL A 222 -4.67 10.94 -17.30
CA VAL A 222 -5.68 9.97 -17.76
C VAL A 222 -7.05 10.61 -18.01
N LYS A 223 -7.38 11.68 -17.27
CA LYS A 223 -8.64 12.42 -17.40
C LYS A 223 -8.40 13.91 -17.24
N THR A 224 -9.03 14.70 -18.09
CA THR A 224 -9.12 16.16 -17.98
C THR A 224 -10.57 16.62 -18.00
N THR A 225 -10.88 17.64 -17.21
CA THR A 225 -12.16 18.35 -17.29
C THR A 225 -11.87 19.82 -17.52
N VAL A 226 -12.47 20.39 -18.57
CA VAL A 226 -12.30 21.78 -18.95
C VAL A 226 -13.61 22.51 -18.72
N PHE A 227 -13.55 23.61 -17.99
CA PHE A 227 -14.67 24.50 -17.77
C PHE A 227 -14.40 25.82 -18.50
N LEU A 228 -15.34 26.24 -19.35
CA LEU A 228 -15.30 27.52 -20.06
C LEU A 228 -16.43 28.43 -19.57
N ALA A 229 -16.21 29.74 -19.57
CA ALA A 229 -17.28 30.71 -19.31
C ALA A 229 -18.21 30.87 -20.53
N ASP A 230 -17.67 30.72 -21.74
CA ASP A 230 -18.41 30.79 -23.01
C ASP A 230 -17.88 29.72 -23.99
N MET A 231 -18.79 29.06 -24.69
CA MET A 231 -18.45 28.05 -25.69
C MET A 231 -17.91 28.66 -26.99
N ALA A 232 -18.10 29.97 -27.21
CA ALA A 232 -17.44 30.69 -28.32
C ALA A 232 -15.91 30.55 -28.28
N SER A 233 -15.33 30.41 -27.08
CA SER A 233 -13.89 30.27 -26.83
C SER A 233 -13.35 28.85 -27.05
N PHE A 234 -14.21 27.89 -27.41
CA PHE A 234 -13.84 26.47 -27.50
C PHE A 234 -12.75 26.20 -28.53
N ALA A 235 -12.85 26.78 -29.73
CA ALA A 235 -11.90 26.54 -30.81
C ALA A 235 -10.49 27.03 -30.46
N GLU A 236 -10.40 28.23 -29.87
CA GLU A 236 -9.12 28.84 -29.47
C GLU A 236 -8.47 28.06 -28.32
N MET A 237 -9.23 27.69 -27.29
CA MET A 237 -8.75 26.85 -26.19
C MET A 237 -8.28 25.48 -26.70
N ASN A 238 -9.02 24.85 -27.61
CA ASN A 238 -8.68 23.53 -28.12
C ASN A 238 -7.38 23.54 -28.93
N ALA A 239 -7.15 24.58 -29.73
CA ALA A 239 -5.92 24.75 -30.48
C ALA A 239 -4.68 24.88 -29.58
N GLU A 240 -4.81 25.53 -28.42
CA GLU A 240 -3.74 25.59 -27.44
C GLU A 240 -3.58 24.25 -26.69
N TYR A 241 -4.69 23.66 -26.25
CA TYR A 241 -4.73 22.39 -25.52
C TYR A 241 -4.00 21.25 -26.25
N GLU A 242 -4.21 21.13 -27.57
CA GLU A 242 -3.62 20.08 -28.40
C GLU A 242 -2.09 20.14 -28.49
N LYS A 243 -1.48 21.31 -28.27
CA LYS A 243 -0.01 21.45 -28.24
C LYS A 243 0.63 20.79 -27.03
N HIS A 244 -0.11 20.65 -25.93
CA HIS A 244 0.41 20.17 -24.65
C HIS A 244 0.04 18.71 -24.35
N PHE A 245 -1.15 18.26 -24.76
CA PHE A 245 -1.66 16.91 -24.44
C PHE A 245 -1.51 15.94 -25.62
N THR A 246 -0.29 15.44 -25.83
CA THR A 246 0.05 14.49 -26.91
C THR A 246 -0.60 13.11 -26.72
N GLY A 247 -0.73 12.65 -25.47
CA GLY A 247 -1.32 11.36 -25.09
C GLY A 247 -2.85 11.27 -25.21
N LYS A 248 -3.54 12.38 -25.53
CA LYS A 248 -5.01 12.47 -25.67
C LYS A 248 -5.79 11.81 -24.51
N PRO A 249 -5.70 12.37 -23.29
CA PRO A 249 -6.47 11.87 -22.15
C PRO A 249 -7.97 11.91 -22.41
N ALA A 250 -8.73 11.10 -21.68
CA ALA A 250 -10.18 11.23 -21.68
C ALA A 250 -10.56 12.66 -21.27
N ARG A 251 -11.51 13.30 -21.97
CA ARG A 251 -11.82 14.71 -21.78
C ARG A 251 -13.31 14.97 -21.65
N SER A 252 -13.67 15.91 -20.78
CA SER A 252 -14.99 16.54 -20.76
C SER A 252 -14.82 18.05 -20.84
N CYS A 253 -15.62 18.73 -21.65
CA CYS A 253 -15.61 20.19 -21.77
C CYS A 253 -17.04 20.72 -21.62
N VAL A 254 -17.25 21.66 -20.70
CA VAL A 254 -18.57 22.23 -20.43
C VAL A 254 -18.48 23.75 -20.31
N ALA A 255 -19.52 24.46 -20.76
CA ALA A 255 -19.69 25.87 -20.44
C ALA A 255 -20.38 25.99 -19.08
N ALA A 256 -19.72 26.59 -18.11
CA ALA A 256 -20.26 26.88 -16.80
C ALA A 256 -20.82 28.31 -16.78
N LYS A 257 -21.88 28.55 -15.99
CA LYS A 257 -22.49 29.88 -15.86
C LYS A 257 -21.49 30.93 -15.37
N GLN A 258 -20.61 30.55 -14.45
CA GLN A 258 -19.58 31.42 -13.90
C GLN A 258 -18.46 30.58 -13.28
N LEU A 259 -17.21 31.03 -13.45
CA LEU A 259 -16.02 30.42 -12.87
C LEU A 259 -15.50 31.26 -11.68
N PRO A 260 -14.77 30.64 -10.73
CA PRO A 260 -14.08 31.34 -9.65
C PRO A 260 -13.25 32.52 -10.20
N MET A 261 -13.23 33.64 -9.48
CA MET A 261 -12.48 34.85 -9.87
C MET A 261 -12.89 35.47 -11.22
N GLY A 262 -14.00 35.03 -11.84
CA GLY A 262 -14.49 35.57 -13.11
C GLY A 262 -13.60 35.24 -14.32
N VAL A 263 -12.79 34.18 -14.22
CA VAL A 263 -11.90 33.76 -15.30
C VAL A 263 -12.67 33.08 -16.45
N PRO A 264 -12.14 33.10 -17.69
CA PRO A 264 -12.84 32.51 -18.83
C PRO A 264 -12.60 31.01 -19.02
N VAL A 265 -11.57 30.44 -18.36
CA VAL A 265 -11.18 29.03 -18.49
C VAL A 265 -10.65 28.50 -17.15
N GLU A 266 -10.99 27.25 -16.83
CA GLU A 266 -10.47 26.50 -15.69
C GLU A 266 -10.28 25.03 -16.10
N ILE A 267 -9.18 24.41 -15.68
CA ILE A 267 -8.84 23.04 -16.08
C ILE A 267 -8.43 22.22 -14.86
N GLU A 268 -9.06 21.06 -14.67
CA GLU A 268 -8.63 20.04 -13.70
C GLU A 268 -8.13 18.78 -14.41
N CYS A 269 -7.32 18.00 -13.71
CA CYS A 269 -6.85 16.72 -14.26
C CYS A 269 -6.59 15.66 -13.18
N ILE A 270 -6.64 14.40 -13.63
CA ILE A 270 -6.23 13.23 -12.87
C ILE A 270 -5.09 12.58 -13.64
N ALA A 271 -3.99 12.29 -12.95
CA ALA A 271 -2.82 11.65 -13.53
C ALA A 271 -2.35 10.45 -12.70
N LEU A 272 -1.57 9.57 -13.33
CA LEU A 272 -0.85 8.51 -12.65
C LEU A 272 0.42 9.05 -12.01
N VAL A 273 0.77 8.52 -10.84
CA VAL A 273 2.07 8.75 -10.18
C VAL A 273 2.98 7.58 -10.50
#